data_AF-A0AB34IEM4-F1
#
_entry.id   AF-A0AB34IEM4-F1
#
_cell.length_a   1.000
_cell.length_b   1.000
_cell.length_c   1.000
_cell.angle_alpha   90.00
_cell.angle_beta   90.00
_cell.angle_gamma   90.00
#
_symmetry.space_group_name_H-M   'P 1'
#
loop_
_entity.id
_entity.type
_entity.pdbx_description
1 polymer ?
#
loop_
_entity_poly.entity_id
_entity_poly.type
_entity_poly.pdbx_seq_one_letter_code
_entity_poly.pdbx_strand_id
1 'polypeptide(L)'
;MRPPCLSPRSHVLFLLLLLPQHTSALLLPHLRSAVSRAAAPPLVAPLLHPRATPRAPPASLFADQAGSLAGALFPASLPPYLLFLYFLCQDVNGLSDTAKAGFSSLLLFVAATVVTSIASVKSYGLSLANVDWLHGGAEQLLTYTNIAEVIGLKLTLDRFSSSSSPSSSPSSPPVVALIGGAAALTLGLTYAAAPSLGAHAAFLGGVGDLPDAWAAGFAQPQNALSLPTWVIHLSSLLEWLVAMGLVWRIGIASGNPRWKGLTWAMIPSHSSGVCACVYHFFYNAESLQFIVLMQAALTLLGNCTLAYAAWRLAVSNGWSFSLSPSAPYEAASIPSAAAPRDSGEADDTARGLLLVLAWSIGGSYAIKYGETLLPFVKDGDAATLSTAAVLMVAGVTGFNVWKWSQRSRPGADDFEGLI
;
A
#
# COMPACT_ATOMS: atom_id res chain seq x y z
N MET A 1 -26.64 -15.59 -24.72
CA MET A 1 -26.98 -14.58 -23.69
C MET A 1 -25.75 -14.38 -22.81
N ARG A 2 -25.10 -13.22 -22.86
CA ARG A 2 -23.96 -12.90 -21.98
C ARG A 2 -24.50 -12.58 -20.58
N PRO A 3 -23.86 -13.06 -19.50
CA PRO A 3 -24.24 -12.62 -18.15
C PRO A 3 -23.90 -11.13 -17.98
N PRO A 4 -24.65 -10.37 -17.16
CA PRO A 4 -24.40 -8.96 -16.96
C PRO A 4 -23.06 -8.76 -16.23
N CYS A 5 -22.15 -7.99 -16.84
CA CYS A 5 -20.98 -7.45 -16.17
C CYS A 5 -21.44 -6.55 -15.01
N LEU A 6 -21.16 -6.95 -13.78
CA LEU A 6 -21.38 -6.13 -12.60
C LEU A 6 -20.47 -4.90 -12.66
N SER A 7 -21.08 -3.72 -12.62
CA SER A 7 -20.37 -2.43 -12.73
C SER A 7 -19.40 -2.20 -11.55
N PRO A 8 -18.37 -1.35 -11.72
CA PRO A 8 -17.46 -0.93 -10.65
C PRO A 8 -18.18 -0.35 -9.41
N ARG A 9 -19.38 0.21 -9.59
CA ARG A 9 -20.23 0.72 -8.49
C ARG A 9 -20.63 -0.37 -7.49
N SER A 10 -20.76 -1.62 -7.93
CA SER A 10 -21.17 -2.75 -7.09
C SER A 10 -20.07 -3.17 -6.09
N HIS A 11 -18.80 -2.96 -6.45
CA HIS A 11 -17.66 -3.32 -5.60
C HIS A 11 -17.43 -2.28 -4.48
N VAL A 12 -17.60 -0.99 -4.79
CA VAL A 12 -17.53 0.10 -3.81
C VAL A 12 -18.69 0.02 -2.82
N LEU A 13 -19.90 -0.30 -3.28
CA LEU A 13 -21.08 -0.44 -2.41
C LEU A 13 -20.96 -1.65 -1.47
N PHE A 14 -20.37 -2.76 -1.93
CA PHE A 14 -20.14 -3.95 -1.12
C PHE A 14 -19.08 -3.72 -0.03
N LEU A 15 -18.03 -2.95 -0.32
CA LEU A 15 -17.01 -2.53 0.65
C LEU A 15 -17.53 -1.49 1.65
N LEU A 16 -18.44 -0.59 1.24
CA LEU A 16 -19.08 0.36 2.16
C LEU A 16 -20.03 -0.31 3.16
N LEU A 17 -20.57 -1.49 2.83
CA LEU A 17 -21.40 -2.29 3.74
C LEU A 17 -20.60 -3.04 4.82
N LEU A 18 -19.26 -3.07 4.71
CA LEU A 18 -18.36 -3.68 5.70
C LEU A 18 -17.82 -2.67 6.73
N LEU A 19 -18.12 -1.38 6.59
CA LEU A 19 -17.80 -0.36 7.59
C LEU A 19 -18.74 -0.46 8.80
N PRO A 20 -18.22 -0.50 10.04
CA PRO A 20 -19.06 -0.44 11.24
C PRO A 20 -19.88 0.85 11.25
N GLN A 21 -21.21 0.73 11.23
CA GLN A 21 -22.15 1.85 11.27
C GLN A 21 -22.23 2.52 12.64
N HIS A 22 -21.14 3.03 13.22
CA HIS A 22 -21.23 3.79 14.47
C HIS A 22 -20.22 4.94 14.56
N THR A 23 -20.42 5.98 13.75
CA THR A 23 -19.94 7.33 14.06
C THR A 23 -20.99 8.35 13.60
N SER A 24 -22.08 8.48 14.36
CA SER A 24 -23.05 9.56 14.22
C SER A 24 -23.67 9.86 15.58
N ALA A 25 -22.87 10.39 16.49
CA ALA A 25 -23.37 11.02 17.73
C ALA A 25 -22.21 11.75 18.43
N LEU A 26 -21.75 12.87 17.87
CA LEU A 26 -20.94 13.83 18.61
C LEU A 26 -20.99 15.17 17.87
N LEU A 27 -22.12 15.86 18.02
CA LEU A 27 -22.27 17.28 17.72
C LEU A 27 -23.42 17.84 18.58
N LEU A 28 -23.08 18.88 19.36
CA LEU A 28 -23.90 19.83 20.12
C LEU A 28 -23.98 19.65 21.66
N PRO A 29 -23.50 20.66 22.44
CA PRO A 29 -23.57 20.69 23.90
C PRO A 29 -24.69 21.60 24.45
N HIS A 30 -24.99 21.37 25.73
CA HIS A 30 -25.70 22.22 26.71
C HIS A 30 -27.18 22.59 26.47
N LEU A 31 -28.07 22.15 27.38
CA LEU A 31 -28.97 23.03 28.16
C LEU A 31 -29.85 22.26 29.18
N ARG A 32 -29.89 22.84 30.39
CA ARG A 32 -30.96 22.86 31.42
C ARG A 32 -30.86 21.97 32.68
N SER A 33 -30.80 22.73 33.79
CA SER A 33 -30.96 22.47 35.22
C SER A 33 -32.36 21.91 35.57
N ALA A 34 -32.56 20.97 36.48
CA ALA A 34 -32.61 21.05 37.96
C ALA A 34 -34.03 20.76 38.52
N VAL A 35 -34.07 20.41 39.82
CA VAL A 35 -35.22 20.26 40.75
C VAL A 35 -35.87 18.85 40.76
N SER A 36 -36.16 18.16 41.87
CA SER A 36 -35.82 18.23 43.31
C SER A 36 -36.42 17.00 44.04
N ARG A 37 -35.68 16.47 45.04
CA ARG A 37 -36.05 15.80 46.33
C ARG A 37 -37.06 14.62 46.35
N ALA A 38 -36.66 13.50 46.99
CA ALA A 38 -37.09 13.11 48.34
C ALA A 38 -36.23 11.94 48.89
N ALA A 39 -36.12 11.83 50.21
CA ALA A 39 -35.18 11.00 50.96
C ALA A 39 -35.76 9.66 51.49
N ALA A 40 -34.89 8.65 51.68
CA ALA A 40 -35.05 7.55 52.65
C ALA A 40 -33.68 6.88 52.95
N PRO A 41 -33.31 6.60 54.23
CA PRO A 41 -32.14 5.79 54.59
C PRO A 41 -32.55 4.42 55.20
N PRO A 42 -31.62 3.53 55.59
CA PRO A 42 -30.84 2.64 54.73
C PRO A 42 -31.20 1.15 54.97
N LEU A 43 -31.10 0.31 53.95
CA LEU A 43 -31.07 -1.16 54.11
C LEU A 43 -29.69 -1.65 53.67
N VAL A 44 -28.95 -2.20 54.62
CA VAL A 44 -27.62 -2.79 54.42
C VAL A 44 -27.80 -4.09 53.62
N ALA A 45 -27.46 -4.05 52.33
CA ALA A 45 -27.34 -5.22 51.46
C ALA A 45 -25.85 -5.54 51.23
N PRO A 46 -25.45 -6.82 51.13
CA PRO A 46 -24.06 -7.20 50.96
C PRO A 46 -23.53 -6.68 49.61
N LEU A 47 -22.36 -6.06 49.63
CA LEU A 47 -21.62 -5.64 48.43
C LEU A 47 -21.18 -6.87 47.61
N LEU A 48 -22.06 -7.35 46.74
CA LEU A 48 -21.64 -8.07 45.54
C LEU A 48 -21.14 -7.01 44.55
N HIS A 49 -19.84 -6.74 44.57
CA HIS A 49 -19.21 -6.04 43.46
C HIS A 49 -19.44 -6.87 42.18
N PRO A 50 -20.16 -6.37 41.18
CA PRO A 50 -20.06 -6.95 39.86
C PRO A 50 -18.61 -6.73 39.45
N ARG A 51 -17.84 -7.81 39.36
CA ARG A 51 -16.54 -7.76 38.69
C ARG A 51 -16.87 -7.38 37.26
N ALA A 52 -16.78 -6.10 36.95
CA ALA A 52 -16.78 -5.62 35.58
C ALA A 52 -15.62 -6.36 34.91
N THR A 53 -15.94 -7.38 34.13
CA THR A 53 -15.00 -7.87 33.15
C THR A 53 -14.64 -6.66 32.31
N PRO A 54 -13.35 -6.31 32.14
CA PRO A 54 -12.99 -5.27 31.20
C PRO A 54 -13.65 -5.64 29.87
N ARG A 55 -14.56 -4.80 29.40
CA ARG A 55 -15.11 -4.95 28.06
C ARG A 55 -13.89 -5.00 27.15
N ALA A 56 -13.67 -6.13 26.49
CA ALA A 56 -12.60 -6.25 25.52
C ALA A 56 -12.69 -5.02 24.61
N PRO A 57 -11.58 -4.25 24.44
CA PRO A 57 -11.63 -3.08 23.60
C PRO A 57 -12.20 -3.50 22.24
N PRO A 58 -13.06 -2.68 21.62
CA PRO A 58 -13.54 -2.97 20.28
C PRO A 58 -12.31 -3.23 19.40
N ALA A 59 -12.38 -4.23 18.52
CA ALA A 59 -11.29 -4.52 17.60
C ALA A 59 -10.97 -3.23 16.82
N SER A 60 -9.84 -2.60 17.16
CA SER A 60 -9.38 -1.39 16.49
C SER A 60 -8.66 -1.80 15.22
N LEU A 61 -8.93 -1.11 14.11
CA LEU A 61 -8.09 -1.18 12.92
C LEU A 61 -6.66 -0.82 13.34
N PHE A 62 -5.67 -1.60 12.91
CA PHE A 62 -4.27 -1.48 13.36
C PHE A 62 -4.15 -1.58 14.89
N ALA A 63 -4.61 -2.71 15.45
CA ALA A 63 -4.62 -2.96 16.88
C ALA A 63 -3.24 -2.85 17.53
N ASP A 64 -2.18 -3.16 16.78
CA ASP A 64 -0.79 -3.02 17.20
C ASP A 64 -0.30 -1.57 17.29
N GLN A 65 -1.08 -0.61 16.79
CA GLN A 65 -0.80 0.84 16.86
C GLN A 65 -1.82 1.58 17.73
N ALA A 66 -2.70 0.86 18.44
CA ALA A 66 -3.70 1.45 19.32
C ALA A 66 -3.06 2.36 20.38
N GLY A 67 -3.59 3.57 20.53
CA GLY A 67 -3.07 4.57 21.47
C GLY A 67 -1.95 5.45 20.91
N SER A 68 -1.48 5.22 19.68
CA SER A 68 -0.55 6.09 18.97
C SER A 68 -1.27 7.01 17.96
N LEU A 69 -0.59 8.10 17.54
CA LEU A 69 -1.06 8.91 16.41
C LEU A 69 -1.04 8.13 15.08
N ALA A 70 -0.09 7.20 14.91
CA ALA A 70 -0.01 6.36 13.71
C ALA A 70 -1.29 5.51 13.53
N GLY A 71 -1.79 4.93 14.63
CA GLY A 71 -3.04 4.16 14.65
C GLY A 71 -4.29 4.97 14.28
N ALA A 72 -4.24 6.31 14.37
CA ALA A 72 -5.30 7.19 13.88
C ALA A 72 -5.12 7.58 12.40
N LEU A 73 -3.87 7.84 11.99
CA LEU A 73 -3.55 8.32 10.63
C LEU A 73 -3.74 7.22 9.56
N PHE A 74 -3.40 5.97 9.85
CA PHE A 74 -3.59 4.88 8.89
C PHE A 74 -5.07 4.70 8.49
N PRO A 75 -6.04 4.54 9.41
CA PRO A 75 -7.46 4.52 9.04
C PRO A 75 -7.94 5.81 8.38
N ALA A 76 -7.46 6.98 8.84
CA ALA A 76 -7.82 8.27 8.25
C ALA A 76 -7.35 8.42 6.79
N SER A 77 -6.37 7.62 6.35
CA SER A 77 -5.90 7.59 4.96
C SER A 77 -6.82 6.84 4.00
N LEU A 78 -7.80 6.07 4.48
CA LEU A 78 -8.70 5.29 3.64
C LEU A 78 -9.68 6.17 2.83
N PRO A 79 -10.41 7.15 3.40
CA PRO A 79 -11.28 8.04 2.63
C PRO A 79 -10.60 8.73 1.43
N PRO A 80 -9.41 9.35 1.56
CA PRO A 80 -8.75 9.93 0.40
C PRO A 80 -8.31 8.85 -0.62
N TYR A 81 -7.93 7.65 -0.19
CA TYR A 81 -7.62 6.55 -1.12
C TYR A 81 -8.85 6.13 -1.93
N LEU A 82 -10.02 6.02 -1.29
CA LEU A 82 -11.27 5.71 -2.00
C LEU A 82 -11.64 6.80 -3.01
N LEU A 83 -11.37 8.07 -2.68
CA LEU A 83 -11.57 9.19 -3.60
C LEU A 83 -10.60 9.13 -4.78
N PHE A 84 -9.34 8.77 -4.53
CA PHE A 84 -8.35 8.48 -5.57
C PHE A 84 -8.84 7.39 -6.52
N LEU A 85 -9.26 6.23 -6.01
CA LEU A 85 -9.81 5.14 -6.83
C LEU A 85 -11.03 5.60 -7.63
N TYR A 86 -11.95 6.34 -7.00
CA TYR A 86 -13.14 6.84 -7.65
C TYR A 86 -12.79 7.69 -8.87
N PHE A 87 -11.89 8.67 -8.74
CA PHE A 87 -11.53 9.56 -9.84
C PHE A 87 -10.62 8.90 -10.87
N LEU A 88 -9.65 8.10 -10.44
CA LEU A 88 -8.70 7.46 -11.34
C LEU A 88 -9.41 6.43 -12.24
N CYS A 89 -10.33 5.64 -11.67
CA CYS A 89 -10.99 4.56 -12.39
C CYS A 89 -12.14 5.00 -13.31
N GLN A 90 -12.39 6.31 -13.47
CA GLN A 90 -13.35 6.82 -14.44
C GLN A 90 -12.95 6.43 -15.87
N ASP A 91 -13.92 6.04 -16.70
CA ASP A 91 -13.66 5.56 -18.06
C ASP A 91 -13.01 6.63 -18.95
N VAL A 92 -13.30 7.91 -18.68
CA VAL A 92 -12.66 9.05 -19.37
C VAL A 92 -11.14 9.05 -19.27
N ASN A 93 -10.55 8.43 -18.25
CA ASN A 93 -9.10 8.38 -18.10
C ASN A 93 -8.43 7.31 -18.96
N GLY A 94 -9.20 6.39 -19.57
CA GLY A 94 -8.67 5.39 -20.49
C GLY A 94 -7.79 4.30 -19.86
N LEU A 95 -7.72 4.20 -18.53
CA LEU A 95 -6.98 3.13 -17.84
C LEU A 95 -7.47 1.76 -18.28
N SER A 96 -6.54 0.82 -18.42
CA SER A 96 -6.88 -0.60 -18.57
C SER A 96 -7.61 -1.13 -17.34
N ASP A 97 -8.48 -2.12 -17.53
CA ASP A 97 -9.18 -2.77 -16.41
C ASP A 97 -8.20 -3.44 -15.45
N THR A 98 -7.08 -3.94 -15.97
CA THR A 98 -5.97 -4.47 -15.17
C THR A 98 -5.36 -3.42 -14.25
N ALA A 99 -5.15 -2.19 -14.72
CA ALA A 99 -4.63 -1.11 -13.86
C ALA A 99 -5.65 -0.74 -12.78
N LYS A 100 -6.93 -0.59 -13.14
CA LYS A 100 -8.02 -0.32 -12.18
C LYS A 100 -8.10 -1.42 -11.12
N ALA A 101 -7.97 -2.68 -11.53
CA ALA A 101 -7.93 -3.84 -10.65
C ALA A 101 -6.71 -3.83 -9.72
N GLY A 102 -5.52 -3.50 -10.25
CA GLY A 102 -4.28 -3.32 -9.48
C GLY A 102 -4.49 -2.33 -8.34
N PHE A 103 -4.76 -1.06 -8.64
CA PHE A 103 -4.99 -0.03 -7.62
C PHE A 103 -6.10 -0.42 -6.62
N SER A 104 -7.19 -1.04 -7.09
CA SER A 104 -8.28 -1.47 -6.21
C SER A 104 -7.87 -2.62 -5.28
N SER A 105 -6.97 -3.51 -5.73
CA SER A 105 -6.50 -4.65 -4.95
C SER A 105 -5.67 -4.27 -3.72
N LEU A 106 -5.17 -3.03 -3.64
CA LEU A 106 -4.56 -2.50 -2.40
C LEU A 106 -5.52 -2.57 -1.20
N LEU A 107 -6.83 -2.46 -1.43
CA LEU A 107 -7.83 -2.60 -0.36
C LEU A 107 -7.82 -4.01 0.26
N LEU A 108 -7.48 -5.04 -0.52
CA LEU A 108 -7.33 -6.41 -0.02
C LEU A 108 -6.06 -6.52 0.84
N PHE A 109 -4.97 -5.89 0.44
CA PHE A 109 -3.76 -5.78 1.25
C PHE A 109 -4.04 -5.09 2.60
N VAL A 110 -4.78 -3.96 2.59
CA VAL A 110 -5.17 -3.26 3.83
C VAL A 110 -6.06 -4.14 4.72
N ALA A 111 -7.02 -4.86 4.13
CA ALA A 111 -7.85 -5.77 4.90
C ALA A 111 -7.04 -6.91 5.53
N ALA A 112 -6.12 -7.51 4.77
CA ALA A 112 -5.26 -8.58 5.24
C ALA A 112 -4.35 -8.12 6.39
N THR A 113 -3.69 -6.96 6.24
CA THR A 113 -2.81 -6.39 7.29
C THR A 113 -3.56 -6.04 8.57
N VAL A 114 -4.81 -5.58 8.48
CA VAL A 114 -5.66 -5.37 9.67
C VAL A 114 -5.93 -6.71 10.38
N VAL A 115 -6.28 -7.75 9.64
CA VAL A 115 -6.56 -9.08 10.21
C VAL A 115 -5.31 -9.66 10.86
N THR A 116 -4.16 -9.61 10.18
CA THR A 116 -2.90 -10.14 10.71
C THR A 116 -2.36 -9.30 11.87
N SER A 117 -2.58 -7.98 11.90
CA SER A 117 -2.30 -7.12 13.05
C SER A 117 -3.08 -7.56 14.29
N ILE A 118 -4.40 -7.77 14.15
CA ILE A 118 -5.24 -8.27 15.25
C ILE A 118 -4.77 -9.66 15.72
N ALA A 119 -4.44 -10.55 14.78
CA ALA A 119 -3.93 -11.88 15.10
C ALA A 119 -2.58 -11.83 15.85
N SER A 120 -1.68 -10.95 15.43
CA SER A 120 -0.36 -10.76 16.05
C SER A 120 -0.49 -10.34 17.51
N VAL A 121 -1.31 -9.32 17.78
CA VAL A 121 -1.52 -8.83 19.15
C VAL A 121 -2.22 -9.88 20.01
N LYS A 122 -3.25 -10.57 19.48
CA LYS A 122 -4.00 -11.55 20.27
C LYS A 122 -3.23 -12.82 20.58
N SER A 123 -2.43 -13.32 19.63
CA SER A 123 -1.73 -14.59 19.78
C SER A 123 -0.34 -14.43 20.38
N TYR A 124 0.33 -13.30 20.15
CA TYR A 124 1.73 -13.11 20.54
C TYR A 124 1.98 -11.89 21.43
N GLY A 125 1.03 -10.96 21.54
CA GLY A 125 1.23 -9.70 22.27
C GLY A 125 2.25 -8.77 21.60
N LEU A 126 2.56 -9.01 20.33
CA LEU A 126 3.53 -8.25 19.54
C LEU A 126 2.85 -7.50 18.40
N SER A 127 3.50 -6.45 17.90
CA SER A 127 3.10 -5.79 16.65
C SER A 127 3.31 -6.70 15.44
N LEU A 128 2.55 -6.46 14.37
CA LEU A 128 2.64 -7.27 13.14
C LEU A 128 4.07 -7.28 12.59
N ALA A 129 4.73 -6.13 12.60
CA ALA A 129 6.13 -5.97 12.17
C ALA A 129 7.12 -6.91 12.88
N ASN A 130 6.78 -7.41 14.08
CA ASN A 130 7.62 -8.31 14.87
C ASN A 130 7.23 -9.79 14.72
N VAL A 131 6.24 -10.12 13.87
CA VAL A 131 5.79 -11.49 13.59
C VAL A 131 5.99 -11.80 12.10
N ASP A 132 7.22 -12.12 11.72
CA ASP A 132 7.69 -12.15 10.34
C ASP A 132 6.81 -12.98 9.40
N TRP A 133 6.40 -14.19 9.79
CA TRP A 133 5.55 -15.03 8.94
C TRP A 133 4.15 -14.45 8.67
N LEU A 134 3.55 -13.74 9.66
CA LEU A 134 2.28 -13.03 9.47
C LEU A 134 2.48 -11.75 8.67
N HIS A 135 3.60 -11.07 8.91
CA HIS A 135 4.00 -9.83 8.26
C HIS A 135 4.24 -10.05 6.76
N GLY A 136 5.20 -10.90 6.40
CA GLY A 136 5.50 -11.25 5.01
C GLY A 136 4.32 -11.87 4.29
N GLY A 137 3.52 -12.70 4.97
CA GLY A 137 2.30 -13.29 4.41
C GLY A 137 1.21 -12.25 4.08
N ALA A 138 1.13 -11.15 4.83
CA ALA A 138 0.24 -10.04 4.50
C ALA A 138 0.84 -9.16 3.39
N GLU A 139 2.13 -8.87 3.45
CA GLU A 139 2.78 -7.91 2.56
C GLU A 139 3.03 -8.41 1.14
N GLN A 140 3.08 -9.72 0.88
CA GLN A 140 3.13 -10.24 -0.50
C GLN A 140 1.93 -9.77 -1.35
N LEU A 141 0.78 -9.45 -0.73
CA LEU A 141 -0.38 -8.88 -1.43
C LEU A 141 -0.04 -7.52 -2.05
N LEU A 142 0.83 -6.75 -1.43
CA LEU A 142 1.30 -5.48 -1.97
C LEU A 142 2.17 -5.71 -3.21
N THR A 143 3.07 -6.70 -3.19
CA THR A 143 3.84 -7.08 -4.37
C THR A 143 2.93 -7.50 -5.52
N TYR A 144 1.91 -8.33 -5.26
CA TYR A 144 0.94 -8.70 -6.29
C TYR A 144 0.11 -7.52 -6.82
N THR A 145 -0.27 -6.61 -5.92
CA THR A 145 -0.93 -5.35 -6.27
C THR A 145 -0.06 -4.54 -7.23
N ASN A 146 1.21 -4.35 -6.91
CA ASN A 146 2.13 -3.54 -7.72
C ASN A 146 2.46 -4.20 -9.06
N ILE A 147 2.61 -5.53 -9.13
CA ILE A 147 2.79 -6.24 -10.42
C ILE A 147 1.56 -6.03 -11.31
N ALA A 148 0.35 -6.12 -10.76
CA ALA A 148 -0.87 -5.84 -11.50
C ALA A 148 -0.94 -4.39 -11.98
N GLU A 149 -0.51 -3.43 -11.16
CA GLU A 149 -0.40 -2.02 -11.56
C GLU A 149 0.59 -1.84 -12.71
N VAL A 150 1.80 -2.40 -12.62
CA VAL A 150 2.83 -2.31 -13.67
C VAL A 150 2.31 -2.88 -15.00
N ILE A 151 1.74 -4.09 -14.98
CA ILE A 151 1.18 -4.72 -16.18
C ILE A 151 0.02 -3.85 -16.72
N GLY A 152 -0.89 -3.42 -15.85
CA GLY A 152 -2.05 -2.63 -16.24
C GLY A 152 -1.69 -1.25 -16.80
N LEU A 153 -0.71 -0.57 -16.21
CA LEU A 153 -0.22 0.72 -16.67
C LEU A 153 0.55 0.57 -17.99
N LYS A 154 1.30 -0.51 -18.19
CA LYS A 154 1.91 -0.82 -19.50
C LYS A 154 0.84 -1.02 -20.58
N LEU A 155 -0.20 -1.81 -20.30
CA LEU A 155 -1.34 -1.97 -21.23
C LEU A 155 -2.02 -0.63 -21.54
N THR A 156 -2.08 0.28 -20.56
CA THR A 156 -2.63 1.63 -20.72
C THR A 156 -1.74 2.48 -21.63
N LEU A 157 -0.43 2.50 -21.36
CA LEU A 157 0.57 3.18 -22.19
C LEU A 157 0.53 2.72 -23.63
N ASP A 158 0.45 1.41 -23.84
CA ASP A 158 0.45 0.78 -25.16
C ASP A 158 -0.78 1.18 -25.98
N ARG A 159 -1.93 1.35 -25.31
CA ARG A 159 -3.16 1.86 -25.93
C ARG A 159 -3.01 3.31 -26.37
N PHE A 160 -2.44 4.17 -25.53
CA PHE A 160 -2.21 5.58 -25.87
C PHE A 160 -1.15 5.76 -26.96
N SER A 161 -0.22 4.80 -27.08
CA SER A 161 0.85 4.85 -28.08
C SER A 161 0.48 4.24 -29.44
N SER A 162 -0.71 3.63 -29.57
CA SER A 162 -1.13 2.94 -30.80
C SER A 162 -2.11 3.74 -31.63
N SER A 163 -1.86 3.79 -32.94
CA SER A 163 -2.72 4.46 -33.93
C SER A 163 -3.86 3.59 -34.48
N SER A 164 -3.85 2.28 -34.23
CA SER A 164 -4.82 1.33 -34.79
C SER A 164 -6.08 1.19 -33.92
N SER A 165 -7.25 1.22 -34.56
CA SER A 165 -8.56 0.95 -33.95
C SER A 165 -8.54 -0.34 -33.11
N PRO A 166 -9.29 -0.41 -31.99
CA PRO A 166 -9.21 -1.53 -31.07
C PRO A 166 -9.67 -2.82 -31.76
N SER A 167 -8.73 -3.65 -32.19
CA SER A 167 -9.02 -5.06 -32.45
C SER A 167 -9.44 -5.68 -31.12
N SER A 168 -10.59 -6.35 -31.11
CA SER A 168 -11.22 -7.03 -29.96
C SER A 168 -10.27 -7.25 -28.78
N SER A 169 -10.43 -6.45 -27.72
CA SER A 169 -9.66 -6.58 -26.50
C SER A 169 -9.73 -8.03 -26.01
N PRO A 170 -8.62 -8.75 -25.84
CA PRO A 170 -8.66 -10.02 -25.12
C PRO A 170 -9.26 -9.78 -23.74
N SER A 171 -10.05 -10.73 -23.24
CA SER A 171 -10.64 -10.64 -21.90
C SER A 171 -9.53 -10.43 -20.88
N SER A 172 -9.57 -9.33 -20.13
CA SER A 172 -8.63 -9.07 -19.04
C SER A 172 -8.66 -10.26 -18.07
N PRO A 173 -7.51 -10.83 -17.68
CA PRO A 173 -7.50 -11.88 -16.67
C PRO A 173 -8.16 -11.36 -15.38
N PRO A 174 -8.78 -12.24 -14.56
CA PRO A 174 -9.47 -11.83 -13.35
C PRO A 174 -8.45 -11.51 -12.24
N VAL A 175 -7.67 -10.45 -12.42
CA VAL A 175 -6.48 -10.12 -11.62
C VAL A 175 -6.80 -10.07 -10.12
N VAL A 176 -7.90 -9.42 -9.72
CA VAL A 176 -8.31 -9.38 -8.30
C VAL A 176 -8.55 -10.77 -7.74
N ALA A 177 -9.16 -11.67 -8.52
CA ALA A 177 -9.40 -13.05 -8.09
C ALA A 177 -8.09 -13.87 -8.04
N LEU A 178 -7.15 -13.61 -8.95
CA LEU A 178 -5.82 -14.23 -8.93
C LEU A 178 -5.00 -13.77 -7.71
N ILE A 179 -4.98 -12.48 -7.43
CA ILE A 179 -4.33 -11.90 -6.24
C ILE A 179 -4.97 -12.47 -4.97
N GLY A 180 -6.31 -12.46 -4.90
CA GLY A 180 -7.05 -13.02 -3.76
C GLY A 180 -6.85 -14.52 -3.60
N GLY A 181 -6.79 -15.27 -4.69
CA GLY A 181 -6.51 -16.71 -4.70
C GLY A 181 -5.09 -17.03 -4.26
N ALA A 182 -4.09 -16.28 -4.75
CA ALA A 182 -2.70 -16.43 -4.31
C ALA A 182 -2.54 -16.09 -2.82
N ALA A 183 -3.19 -15.03 -2.35
CA ALA A 183 -3.19 -14.66 -0.93
C ALA A 183 -3.87 -15.71 -0.06
N ALA A 184 -5.05 -16.20 -0.47
CA ALA A 184 -5.76 -17.25 0.25
C ALA A 184 -4.96 -18.56 0.25
N LEU A 185 -4.25 -18.88 -0.82
CA LEU A 185 -3.35 -20.03 -0.90
C LEU A 185 -2.16 -19.86 0.05
N THR A 186 -1.47 -18.72 0.04
CA THR A 186 -0.32 -18.54 0.94
C THR A 186 -0.75 -18.47 2.40
N LEU A 187 -1.85 -17.79 2.73
CA LEU A 187 -2.45 -17.85 4.06
C LEU A 187 -2.85 -19.29 4.42
N GLY A 188 -3.48 -20.02 3.50
CA GLY A 188 -3.85 -21.43 3.68
C GLY A 188 -2.65 -22.33 3.95
N LEU A 189 -1.56 -22.18 3.20
CA LEU A 189 -0.31 -22.94 3.37
C LEU A 189 0.36 -22.61 4.70
N THR A 190 0.44 -21.32 5.04
CA THR A 190 1.03 -20.84 6.29
C THR A 190 0.24 -21.32 7.51
N TYR A 191 -1.10 -21.28 7.46
CA TYR A 191 -1.95 -21.76 8.55
C TYR A 191 -2.04 -23.29 8.60
N ALA A 192 -2.00 -23.99 7.46
CA ALA A 192 -1.93 -25.45 7.42
C ALA A 192 -0.59 -26.00 7.93
N ALA A 193 0.49 -25.24 7.76
CA ALA A 193 1.80 -25.52 8.35
C ALA A 193 1.87 -25.20 9.87
N ALA A 194 0.82 -24.62 10.46
CA ALA A 194 0.84 -24.10 11.82
C ALA A 194 -0.05 -24.88 12.79
N PRO A 195 0.50 -25.90 13.48
CA PRO A 195 -0.01 -26.26 14.80
C PRO A 195 0.80 -25.63 15.96
N SER A 196 1.90 -24.89 15.70
CA SER A 196 2.67 -24.20 16.76
C SER A 196 3.74 -23.19 16.27
N LEU A 197 3.46 -22.35 15.26
CA LEU A 197 4.44 -21.31 14.87
C LEU A 197 4.62 -20.28 16.00
N GLY A 198 5.86 -20.14 16.47
CA GLY A 198 6.26 -19.07 17.38
C GLY A 198 6.20 -17.70 16.70
N ALA A 199 6.19 -16.63 17.50
CA ALA A 199 6.11 -15.27 17.00
C ALA A 199 7.26 -14.93 16.01
N HIS A 200 8.44 -15.50 16.23
CA HIS A 200 9.65 -15.22 15.44
C HIS A 200 9.93 -16.27 14.35
N ALA A 201 8.93 -17.07 13.97
CA ALA A 201 9.08 -17.97 12.84
C ALA A 201 9.25 -17.16 11.55
N ALA A 202 10.26 -17.52 10.75
CA ALA A 202 10.57 -16.86 9.49
C ALA A 202 9.48 -17.12 8.43
N PHE A 203 9.14 -16.11 7.64
CA PHE A 203 8.24 -16.25 6.51
C PHE A 203 8.81 -17.25 5.49
N LEU A 204 7.96 -18.16 5.01
CA LEU A 204 8.36 -19.31 4.16
C LEU A 204 9.53 -20.13 4.75
N GLY A 205 9.71 -20.13 6.07
CA GLY A 205 10.82 -20.82 6.73
C GLY A 205 12.19 -20.19 6.47
N GLY A 206 12.25 -18.93 6.02
CA GLY A 206 13.51 -18.24 5.75
C GLY A 206 14.22 -18.74 4.50
N VAL A 207 13.49 -19.20 3.49
CA VAL A 207 14.10 -19.67 2.23
C VAL A 207 15.05 -18.62 1.66
N GLY A 208 16.31 -19.00 1.48
CA GLY A 208 17.38 -18.14 0.99
C GLY A 208 18.14 -17.40 2.09
N ASP A 209 17.74 -17.48 3.36
CA ASP A 209 18.55 -16.98 4.46
C ASP A 209 19.90 -17.72 4.50
N LEU A 210 20.99 -16.94 4.52
CA LEU A 210 22.35 -17.41 4.73
C LEU A 210 22.59 -17.76 6.21
N PRO A 211 23.50 -18.71 6.49
CA PRO A 211 23.91 -19.04 7.85
C PRO A 211 24.48 -17.84 8.61
N ASP A 212 24.39 -17.85 9.94
CA ASP A 212 24.84 -16.78 10.85
C ASP A 212 26.29 -16.30 10.63
N ALA A 213 27.16 -17.15 10.08
CA ALA A 213 28.52 -16.80 9.71
C ALA A 213 28.59 -15.59 8.74
N TRP A 214 27.54 -15.36 7.95
CA TRP A 214 27.42 -14.22 7.03
C TRP A 214 27.01 -12.91 7.70
N ALA A 215 26.59 -12.94 8.97
CA ALA A 215 26.28 -11.73 9.73
C ALA A 215 27.53 -11.10 10.39
N ALA A 216 28.74 -11.48 9.97
CA ALA A 216 30.01 -10.91 10.44
C ALA A 216 30.13 -10.85 11.99
N GLY A 217 29.64 -11.91 12.66
CA GLY A 217 29.65 -12.03 14.12
C GLY A 217 28.55 -11.23 14.84
N PHE A 218 27.67 -10.55 14.11
CA PHE A 218 26.49 -9.87 14.67
C PHE A 218 25.34 -10.86 14.85
N ALA A 219 24.89 -11.03 16.09
CA ALA A 219 23.70 -11.82 16.39
C ALA A 219 22.45 -10.97 16.07
N GLN A 220 21.81 -11.26 14.94
CA GLN A 220 20.58 -10.56 14.55
C GLN A 220 19.48 -10.72 15.62
N PRO A 221 18.73 -9.65 15.94
CA PRO A 221 17.58 -9.74 16.82
C PRO A 221 16.50 -10.71 16.32
N GLN A 222 15.68 -11.24 17.24
CA GLN A 222 14.61 -12.20 16.92
C GLN A 222 13.52 -11.64 15.99
N ASN A 223 13.40 -10.32 15.93
CA ASN A 223 12.48 -9.61 15.06
C ASN A 223 13.12 -9.11 13.75
N ALA A 224 14.32 -9.58 13.42
CA ALA A 224 14.88 -9.40 12.09
C ALA A 224 14.02 -10.10 11.04
N LEU A 225 13.72 -9.40 9.95
CA LEU A 225 12.94 -9.96 8.86
C LEU A 225 13.74 -11.05 8.13
N SER A 226 13.07 -12.13 7.73
CA SER A 226 13.67 -13.12 6.83
C SER A 226 13.93 -12.56 5.44
N LEU A 227 14.82 -13.20 4.67
CA LEU A 227 15.11 -12.78 3.30
C LEU A 227 13.84 -12.70 2.43
N PRO A 228 12.91 -13.68 2.42
CA PRO A 228 11.68 -13.56 1.64
C PRO A 228 10.86 -12.31 1.95
N THR A 229 10.77 -11.93 3.23
CA THR A 229 10.08 -10.71 3.65
C THR A 229 10.82 -9.45 3.17
N TRP A 230 12.16 -9.43 3.25
CA TRP A 230 12.95 -8.34 2.66
C TRP A 230 12.77 -8.23 1.15
N VAL A 231 12.66 -9.35 0.44
CA VAL A 231 12.40 -9.36 -1.01
C VAL A 231 11.06 -8.70 -1.31
N ILE A 232 10.01 -9.03 -0.57
CA ILE A 232 8.68 -8.41 -0.71
C ILE A 232 8.74 -6.89 -0.54
N HIS A 233 9.43 -6.41 0.51
CA HIS A 233 9.58 -4.97 0.77
C HIS A 233 10.29 -4.24 -0.37
N LEU A 234 11.46 -4.76 -0.75
CA LEU A 234 12.28 -4.12 -1.77
C LEU A 234 11.61 -4.18 -3.14
N SER A 235 10.98 -5.31 -3.48
CA SER A 235 10.15 -5.41 -4.69
C SER A 235 9.09 -4.33 -4.71
N SER A 236 8.31 -4.22 -3.64
CA SER A 236 7.18 -3.29 -3.58
C SER A 236 7.61 -1.84 -3.83
N LEU A 237 8.79 -1.43 -3.35
CA LEU A 237 9.36 -0.11 -3.67
C LEU A 237 9.77 0.01 -5.14
N LEU A 238 10.45 -0.98 -5.69
CA LEU A 238 10.93 -0.98 -7.07
C LEU A 238 9.78 -1.03 -8.09
N GLU A 239 8.78 -1.87 -7.88
CA GLU A 239 7.59 -1.91 -8.75
C GLU A 239 6.83 -0.58 -8.72
N TRP A 240 6.74 0.07 -7.55
CA TRP A 240 6.11 1.39 -7.45
C TRP A 240 6.88 2.44 -8.26
N LEU A 241 8.22 2.41 -8.24
CA LEU A 241 9.03 3.29 -9.09
C LEU A 241 8.83 3.02 -10.58
N VAL A 242 8.66 1.76 -10.99
CA VAL A 242 8.29 1.40 -12.37
C VAL A 242 6.90 1.95 -12.71
N ALA A 243 5.91 1.78 -11.83
CA ALA A 243 4.57 2.32 -12.01
C ALA A 243 4.59 3.86 -12.17
N MET A 244 5.37 4.57 -11.36
CA MET A 244 5.61 6.01 -11.52
C MET A 244 6.19 6.37 -12.90
N GLY A 245 7.15 5.57 -13.38
CA GLY A 245 7.71 5.63 -14.73
C GLY A 245 6.66 5.49 -15.83
N LEU A 246 5.79 4.49 -15.71
CA LEU A 246 4.72 4.23 -16.67
C LEU A 246 3.67 5.36 -16.66
N VAL A 247 3.25 5.83 -15.49
CA VAL A 247 2.32 6.97 -15.35
C VAL A 247 2.89 8.22 -16.04
N TRP A 248 4.18 8.48 -15.89
CA TRP A 248 4.84 9.60 -16.57
C TRP A 248 4.79 9.45 -18.10
N ARG A 249 5.15 8.27 -18.60
CA ARG A 249 5.14 7.95 -20.04
C ARG A 249 3.73 8.00 -20.63
N ILE A 250 2.71 7.58 -19.88
CA ILE A 250 1.30 7.74 -20.27
C ILE A 250 0.97 9.22 -20.46
N GLY A 251 1.49 10.11 -19.61
CA GLY A 251 1.32 11.56 -19.78
C GLY A 251 1.92 12.11 -21.06
N ILE A 252 3.04 11.53 -21.53
CA ILE A 252 3.64 11.87 -22.82
C ILE A 252 2.77 11.31 -23.95
N ALA A 253 2.47 10.01 -23.93
CA ALA A 253 1.73 9.33 -24.99
C ALA A 253 0.30 9.87 -25.18
N SER A 254 -0.39 10.19 -24.08
CA SER A 254 -1.75 10.75 -24.12
C SER A 254 -1.80 12.25 -24.46
N GLY A 255 -0.66 12.94 -24.44
CA GLY A 255 -0.61 14.40 -24.55
C GLY A 255 -1.22 15.16 -23.36
N ASN A 256 -1.61 14.48 -22.28
CA ASN A 256 -2.20 15.10 -21.10
C ASN A 256 -1.16 15.20 -19.95
N PRO A 257 -0.61 16.40 -19.66
CA PRO A 257 0.44 16.56 -18.65
C PRO A 257 -0.05 16.33 -17.21
N ARG A 258 -1.36 16.19 -16.97
CA ARG A 258 -1.88 15.91 -15.61
C ARG A 258 -1.49 14.53 -15.10
N TRP A 259 -1.20 13.59 -15.98
CA TRP A 259 -0.56 12.31 -15.63
C TRP A 259 0.83 12.51 -15.00
N LYS A 260 1.64 13.44 -15.51
CA LYS A 260 2.92 13.80 -14.85
C LYS A 260 2.69 14.33 -13.43
N GLY A 261 1.60 15.07 -13.22
CA GLY A 261 1.16 15.49 -11.89
C GLY A 261 0.75 14.32 -10.98
N LEU A 262 0.18 13.26 -11.53
CA LEU A 262 -0.10 12.03 -10.78
C LEU A 262 1.19 11.32 -10.36
N THR A 263 2.22 11.26 -11.22
CA THR A 263 3.55 10.75 -10.85
C THR A 263 4.13 11.48 -9.64
N TRP A 264 4.05 12.82 -9.62
CA TRP A 264 4.49 13.62 -8.45
C TRP A 264 3.69 13.30 -7.18
N ALA A 265 2.39 13.09 -7.31
CA ALA A 265 1.50 12.71 -6.21
C ALA A 265 1.78 11.30 -5.65
N MET A 266 2.49 10.43 -6.38
CA MET A 266 2.89 9.10 -5.91
C MET A 266 4.12 9.13 -4.97
N ILE A 267 4.85 10.25 -4.88
CA ILE A 267 6.09 10.34 -4.09
C ILE A 267 5.84 10.13 -2.59
N PRO A 268 4.86 10.78 -1.92
CA PRO A 268 4.66 10.57 -0.49
C PRO A 268 4.33 9.11 -0.15
N SER A 269 3.57 8.40 -0.99
CA SER A 269 3.30 6.97 -0.81
C SER A 269 4.57 6.13 -0.96
N HIS A 270 5.45 6.45 -1.93
CA HIS A 270 6.75 5.79 -2.03
C HIS A 270 7.61 6.04 -0.78
N SER A 271 7.68 7.29 -0.32
CA SER A 271 8.41 7.66 0.90
C SER A 271 7.85 6.96 2.14
N SER A 272 6.54 6.71 2.21
CA SER A 272 5.93 5.89 3.26
C SER A 272 6.50 4.46 3.26
N GLY A 273 6.58 3.79 2.10
CA GLY A 273 7.21 2.47 1.99
C GLY A 273 8.69 2.48 2.38
N VAL A 274 9.41 3.56 2.08
CA VAL A 274 10.82 3.73 2.52
C VAL A 274 10.90 3.81 4.04
N CYS A 275 9.96 4.50 4.70
CA CYS A 275 9.91 4.55 6.17
C CYS A 275 9.75 3.15 6.77
N ALA A 276 8.87 2.32 6.20
CA ALA A 276 8.69 0.93 6.64
C ALA A 276 10.00 0.14 6.52
N CYS A 277 10.66 0.20 5.36
CA CYS A 277 11.94 -0.47 5.14
C CYS A 277 13.04 0.02 6.11
N VAL A 278 13.11 1.32 6.38
CA VAL A 278 14.07 1.89 7.33
C VAL A 278 13.76 1.45 8.76
N TYR A 279 12.49 1.35 9.16
CA TYR A 279 12.12 0.84 10.47
C TYR A 279 12.54 -0.63 10.65
N HIS A 280 12.37 -1.45 9.61
CA HIS A 280 12.80 -2.85 9.60
C HIS A 280 14.32 -3.03 9.54
N PHE A 281 15.02 -2.14 8.84
CA PHE A 281 16.50 -2.08 8.82
C PHE A 281 17.09 -1.95 10.23
N PHE A 282 16.39 -1.24 11.11
CA PHE A 282 16.76 -1.09 12.52
C PHE A 282 16.02 -2.06 13.44
N TYR A 283 15.63 -3.22 12.93
CA TYR A 283 15.00 -4.29 13.69
C TYR A 283 13.82 -3.80 14.53
N ASN A 284 12.98 -2.94 13.95
CA ASN A 284 11.77 -2.42 14.59
C ASN A 284 12.05 -1.75 15.96
N ALA A 285 13.20 -1.09 16.10
CA ALA A 285 13.61 -0.49 17.36
C ALA A 285 12.54 0.46 17.94
N GLU A 286 12.22 0.30 19.23
CA GLU A 286 11.20 1.12 19.91
C GLU A 286 11.56 2.62 19.91
N SER A 287 12.84 2.96 19.93
CA SER A 287 13.31 4.35 19.79
C SER A 287 12.93 5.01 18.47
N LEU A 288 12.58 4.22 17.45
CA LEU A 288 12.24 4.67 16.10
C LEU A 288 10.74 4.62 15.80
N GLN A 289 9.86 4.49 16.79
CA GLN A 289 8.40 4.56 16.56
C GLN A 289 7.95 5.86 15.84
N PHE A 290 8.73 6.94 15.93
CA PHE A 290 8.45 8.15 15.16
C PHE A 290 8.59 7.96 13.64
N ILE A 291 9.38 6.99 13.16
CA ILE A 291 9.47 6.61 11.75
C ILE A 291 8.16 5.96 11.30
N VAL A 292 7.52 5.14 12.15
CA VAL A 292 6.18 4.57 11.88
C VAL A 292 5.12 5.67 11.85
N LEU A 293 5.23 6.67 12.72
CA LEU A 293 4.37 7.86 12.64
C LEU A 293 4.57 8.63 11.33
N MET A 294 5.82 8.82 10.90
CA MET A 294 6.15 9.46 9.63
C MET A 294 5.61 8.66 8.44
N GLN A 295 5.72 7.32 8.46
CA GLN A 295 5.09 6.42 7.50
C GLN A 295 3.58 6.67 7.42
N ALA A 296 2.88 6.66 8.56
CA ALA A 296 1.43 6.87 8.59
C ALA A 296 1.02 8.26 8.07
N ALA A 297 1.78 9.31 8.41
CA ALA A 297 1.56 10.67 7.92
C ALA A 297 1.78 10.77 6.41
N LEU A 298 2.83 10.13 5.88
CA LEU A 298 3.13 10.08 4.45
C LEU A 298 2.10 9.26 3.66
N THR A 299 1.55 8.19 4.24
CA THR A 299 0.43 7.44 3.63
C THR A 299 -0.81 8.32 3.52
N LEU A 300 -1.18 9.04 4.58
CA LEU A 300 -2.31 9.98 4.53
C LEU A 300 -2.07 11.08 3.49
N LEU A 301 -0.90 11.71 3.53
CA LEU A 301 -0.53 12.76 2.57
C LEU A 301 -0.50 12.23 1.12
N GLY A 302 0.05 11.04 0.91
CA GLY A 302 0.08 10.35 -0.37
C GLY A 302 -1.32 10.13 -0.91
N ASN A 303 -2.20 9.55 -0.11
CA ASN A 303 -3.59 9.32 -0.53
C ASN A 303 -4.32 10.63 -0.84
N CYS A 304 -4.10 11.70 -0.06
CA CYS A 304 -4.67 13.02 -0.33
C CYS A 304 -4.16 13.63 -1.65
N THR A 305 -2.85 13.57 -1.89
CA THR A 305 -2.25 14.10 -3.13
C THR A 305 -2.64 13.29 -4.35
N LEU A 306 -2.71 11.96 -4.23
CA LEU A 306 -3.23 11.05 -5.26
C LEU A 306 -4.69 11.36 -5.59
N ALA A 307 -5.55 11.54 -4.58
CA ALA A 307 -6.96 11.88 -4.78
C ALA A 307 -7.12 13.20 -5.55
N TYR A 308 -6.36 14.21 -5.16
CA TYR A 308 -6.35 15.50 -5.84
C TYR A 308 -5.84 15.39 -7.29
N ALA A 309 -4.75 14.66 -7.51
CA ALA A 309 -4.18 14.47 -8.84
C ALA A 309 -5.13 13.71 -9.77
N ALA A 310 -5.76 12.63 -9.28
CA ALA A 310 -6.74 11.85 -10.01
C ALA A 310 -8.00 12.67 -10.33
N TRP A 311 -8.48 13.51 -9.41
CA TRP A 311 -9.57 14.45 -9.70
C TRP A 311 -9.22 15.40 -10.84
N ARG A 312 -8.05 16.06 -10.79
CA ARG A 312 -7.61 16.96 -11.87
C ARG A 312 -7.52 16.23 -13.21
N LEU A 313 -7.00 15.00 -13.20
CA LEU A 313 -6.92 14.14 -14.38
C LEU A 313 -8.31 13.83 -14.94
N ALA A 314 -9.23 13.36 -14.10
CA ALA A 314 -10.60 13.07 -14.50
C ALA A 314 -11.28 14.29 -15.13
N VAL A 315 -11.24 15.44 -14.45
CA VAL A 315 -11.84 16.69 -14.95
C VAL A 315 -11.25 17.08 -16.32
N SER A 316 -9.95 16.93 -16.50
CA SER A 316 -9.30 17.26 -17.77
C SER A 316 -9.64 16.35 -18.93
N ASN A 317 -10.06 15.12 -18.62
CA ASN A 317 -10.51 14.15 -19.59
C ASN A 317 -12.03 14.24 -19.82
N GLY A 318 -12.69 15.27 -19.28
CA GLY A 318 -14.12 15.52 -19.49
C GLY A 318 -15.04 14.96 -18.41
N TRP A 319 -14.50 14.49 -17.27
CA TRP A 319 -15.35 14.16 -16.12
C TRP A 319 -16.07 15.42 -15.61
N SER A 320 -17.37 15.30 -15.40
CA SER A 320 -18.19 16.32 -14.76
C SER A 320 -19.13 15.65 -13.77
N PHE A 321 -19.46 16.35 -12.69
CA PHE A 321 -20.44 15.87 -11.74
C PHE A 321 -21.85 16.04 -12.33
N SER A 322 -22.57 14.94 -12.51
CA SER A 322 -23.97 14.94 -12.93
C SER A 322 -24.81 14.10 -11.97
N LEU A 323 -25.91 14.68 -11.49
CA LEU A 323 -26.93 13.98 -10.69
C LEU A 323 -27.91 13.19 -11.57
N SER A 324 -27.89 13.41 -12.88
CA SER A 324 -28.71 12.65 -13.84
C SER A 324 -27.97 11.40 -14.29
N PRO A 325 -28.67 10.27 -14.53
CA PRO A 325 -28.07 9.11 -15.17
C PRO A 325 -27.43 9.56 -16.49
N SER A 326 -26.11 9.46 -16.58
CA SER A 326 -25.40 9.80 -17.81
C SER A 326 -25.84 8.83 -18.92
N ALA A 327 -26.01 9.36 -20.14
CA ALA A 327 -26.10 8.53 -21.34
C ALA A 327 -24.91 7.54 -21.40
N PRO A 328 -25.04 6.39 -22.08
CA PRO A 328 -23.93 5.48 -22.29
C PRO A 328 -22.71 6.24 -22.78
N TYR A 329 -21.57 6.06 -22.11
CA TYR A 329 -20.32 6.71 -22.47
C TYR A 329 -19.92 6.32 -23.90
N GLU A 330 -19.92 7.28 -24.82
CA GLU A 330 -19.22 7.15 -26.09
C GLU A 330 -17.72 7.26 -25.80
N ALA A 331 -16.98 6.20 -26.15
CA ALA A 331 -15.54 6.16 -25.95
C ALA A 331 -14.88 7.40 -26.56
N ALA A 332 -14.17 8.18 -25.73
CA ALA A 332 -13.44 9.34 -26.21
C ALA A 332 -12.44 8.90 -27.30
N SER A 333 -12.43 9.60 -28.42
CA SER A 333 -11.44 9.40 -29.49
C SER A 333 -10.06 9.73 -28.94
N ILE A 334 -9.23 8.71 -28.76
CA ILE A 334 -7.84 8.84 -28.30
C ILE A 334 -7.03 9.52 -29.43
N PRO A 335 -6.39 10.68 -29.18
CA PRO A 335 -5.50 11.29 -30.18
C PRO A 335 -4.34 10.34 -30.49
N SER A 336 -4.19 10.03 -31.78
CA SER A 336 -3.15 9.14 -32.30
C SER A 336 -1.88 9.92 -32.59
N ALA A 337 -0.76 9.56 -31.96
CA ALA A 337 0.57 9.99 -32.36
C ALA A 337 1.55 8.80 -32.33
N ALA A 338 2.18 8.56 -33.47
CA ALA A 338 3.36 7.72 -33.73
C ALA A 338 3.18 6.25 -34.24
N ALA A 339 4.33 5.74 -34.70
CA ALA A 339 4.59 4.82 -35.82
C ALA A 339 4.37 3.30 -35.52
N PRO A 340 4.44 2.40 -36.53
CA PRO A 340 4.10 0.98 -36.40
C PRO A 340 5.03 0.21 -35.45
N ARG A 341 4.45 -0.80 -34.79
CA ARG A 341 5.06 -1.65 -33.75
C ARG A 341 5.95 -2.77 -34.30
N ASP A 342 6.92 -3.21 -33.48
CA ASP A 342 7.71 -4.43 -33.66
C ASP A 342 7.51 -5.39 -32.46
N SER A 343 7.72 -6.69 -32.68
CA SER A 343 7.40 -7.81 -31.78
C SER A 343 8.26 -7.94 -30.50
N GLY A 344 9.20 -7.02 -30.25
CA GLY A 344 10.15 -7.04 -29.12
C GLY A 344 9.62 -6.52 -27.77
N GLU A 345 8.51 -5.80 -27.70
CA GLU A 345 8.10 -5.09 -26.46
C GLU A 345 7.43 -5.96 -25.36
N ALA A 346 6.85 -7.11 -25.71
CA ALA A 346 6.33 -8.05 -24.70
C ALA A 346 7.49 -8.71 -23.92
N ASP A 347 8.59 -8.98 -24.62
CA ASP A 347 9.86 -9.42 -24.05
C ASP A 347 10.43 -8.32 -23.13
N ASP A 348 10.31 -7.04 -23.51
CA ASP A 348 10.77 -5.93 -22.67
C ASP A 348 10.05 -5.79 -21.33
N THR A 349 8.74 -6.07 -21.27
CA THR A 349 7.99 -6.01 -20.00
C THR A 349 8.37 -7.17 -19.09
N ALA A 350 8.47 -8.38 -19.63
CA ALA A 350 8.93 -9.55 -18.89
C ALA A 350 10.37 -9.35 -18.39
N ARG A 351 11.26 -8.88 -19.26
CA ARG A 351 12.64 -8.51 -18.92
C ARG A 351 12.68 -7.45 -17.83
N GLY A 352 11.84 -6.43 -17.91
CA GLY A 352 11.72 -5.39 -16.88
C GLY A 352 11.32 -5.94 -15.51
N LEU A 353 10.30 -6.78 -15.45
CA LEU A 353 9.88 -7.44 -14.20
C LEU A 353 10.94 -8.41 -13.66
N LEU A 354 11.64 -9.13 -14.54
CA LEU A 354 12.77 -9.99 -14.16
C LEU A 354 13.93 -9.17 -13.58
N LEU A 355 14.22 -8.00 -14.14
CA LEU A 355 15.21 -7.08 -13.60
C LEU A 355 14.80 -6.54 -12.23
N VAL A 356 13.52 -6.17 -12.06
CA VAL A 356 13.00 -5.77 -10.74
C VAL A 356 13.20 -6.91 -9.74
N LEU A 357 12.78 -8.14 -10.08
CA LEU A 357 12.97 -9.31 -9.22
C LEU A 357 14.45 -9.55 -8.87
N ALA A 358 15.34 -9.48 -9.86
CA ALA A 358 16.77 -9.65 -9.63
C ALA A 358 17.35 -8.60 -8.68
N TRP A 359 16.96 -7.33 -8.85
CA TRP A 359 17.33 -6.24 -7.95
C TRP A 359 16.70 -6.37 -6.56
N SER A 360 15.46 -6.84 -6.46
CA SER A 360 14.81 -7.16 -5.19
C SER A 360 15.60 -8.22 -4.44
N ILE A 361 15.92 -9.35 -5.09
CA ILE A 361 16.69 -10.44 -4.46
C ILE A 361 18.08 -9.94 -4.04
N GLY A 362 18.86 -9.40 -4.98
CA GLY A 362 20.22 -8.95 -4.71
C GLY A 362 20.30 -7.83 -3.68
N GLY A 363 19.40 -6.86 -3.78
CA GLY A 363 19.32 -5.75 -2.84
C GLY A 363 18.86 -6.19 -1.44
N SER A 364 17.96 -7.17 -1.33
CA SER A 364 17.57 -7.74 -0.04
C SER A 364 18.71 -8.44 0.67
N TYR A 365 19.56 -9.19 -0.05
CA TYR A 365 20.80 -9.72 0.52
C TYR A 365 21.73 -8.59 0.96
N ALA A 366 21.92 -7.57 0.12
CA ALA A 366 22.80 -6.44 0.43
C ALA A 366 22.33 -5.67 1.67
N ILE A 367 21.02 -5.50 1.84
CA ILE A 367 20.43 -4.85 3.02
C ILE A 367 20.60 -5.75 4.25
N LYS A 368 20.01 -6.95 4.22
CA LYS A 368 19.93 -7.85 5.39
C LYS A 368 21.31 -8.22 5.95
N TYR A 369 22.31 -8.42 5.10
CA TYR A 369 23.66 -8.77 5.56
C TYR A 369 24.59 -7.57 5.62
N GLY A 370 24.38 -6.54 4.79
CA GLY A 370 25.18 -5.31 4.84
C GLY A 370 24.90 -4.45 6.07
N GLU A 371 23.66 -4.43 6.57
CA GLU A 371 23.30 -3.74 7.82
C GLU A 371 24.12 -4.25 9.01
N THR A 372 24.45 -5.55 9.01
CA THR A 372 25.28 -6.20 10.05
C THR A 372 26.74 -5.75 10.03
N LEU A 373 27.17 -4.97 9.03
CA LEU A 373 28.51 -4.40 8.95
C LEU A 373 28.57 -2.97 9.48
N LEU A 374 27.43 -2.34 9.75
CA LEU A 374 27.36 -0.91 10.07
C LEU A 374 27.55 -0.68 11.57
N PRO A 375 28.54 0.15 11.99
CA PRO A 375 28.82 0.37 13.41
C PRO A 375 27.63 0.94 14.18
N PHE A 376 26.85 1.83 13.56
CA PHE A 376 25.69 2.43 14.20
C PHE A 376 24.52 1.46 14.38
N VAL A 377 24.47 0.35 13.64
CA VAL A 377 23.47 -0.71 13.85
C VAL A 377 23.89 -1.61 15.03
N LYS A 378 25.21 -1.83 15.21
CA LYS A 378 25.75 -2.66 16.29
C LYS A 378 25.70 -1.97 17.65
N ASP A 379 26.22 -0.75 17.69
CA ASP A 379 26.58 -0.07 18.94
C ASP A 379 25.97 1.34 19.05
N GLY A 380 25.11 1.72 18.10
CA GLY A 380 24.50 3.05 18.06
C GLY A 380 23.50 3.26 19.20
N ASP A 381 23.61 4.41 19.87
CA ASP A 381 22.58 4.85 20.80
C ASP A 381 21.31 5.32 20.06
N ALA A 382 20.24 5.58 20.82
CA ALA A 382 18.96 6.01 20.24
C ALA A 382 19.07 7.27 19.36
N ALA A 383 19.97 8.20 19.71
CA ALA A 383 20.18 9.42 18.93
C ALA A 383 20.86 9.14 17.59
N THR A 384 21.87 8.26 17.60
CA THR A 384 22.59 7.81 16.40
C THR A 384 21.64 7.07 15.46
N LEU A 385 20.84 6.13 15.97
CA LEU A 385 19.84 5.39 15.20
C LEU A 385 18.81 6.34 14.58
N SER A 386 18.29 7.30 15.36
CA SER A 386 17.31 8.27 14.90
C SER A 386 17.87 9.15 13.77
N THR A 387 19.11 9.60 13.90
CA THR A 387 19.79 10.41 12.89
C THR A 387 20.00 9.61 11.60
N ALA A 388 20.49 8.37 11.71
CA ALA A 388 20.69 7.50 10.57
C ALA A 388 19.37 7.21 9.84
N ALA A 389 18.31 6.87 10.58
CA ALA A 389 16.99 6.60 10.02
C ALA A 389 16.43 7.79 9.24
N VAL A 390 16.50 9.00 9.79
CA VAL A 390 16.04 10.22 9.10
C VAL A 390 16.85 10.47 7.84
N LEU A 391 18.19 10.32 7.90
CA LEU A 391 19.06 10.50 6.73
C LEU A 391 18.78 9.47 5.64
N MET A 392 18.50 8.23 5.99
CA MET A 392 18.14 7.18 5.03
C MET A 392 16.81 7.49 4.32
N VAL A 393 15.76 7.84 5.07
CA VAL A 393 14.47 8.23 4.47
C VAL A 393 14.62 9.47 3.60
N ALA A 394 15.32 10.49 4.09
CA ALA A 394 15.54 11.74 3.37
C ALA A 394 16.40 11.54 2.12
N GLY A 395 17.43 10.68 2.18
CA GLY A 395 18.31 10.38 1.05
C GLY A 395 17.56 9.69 -0.09
N VAL A 396 16.82 8.62 0.21
CA VAL A 396 16.06 7.88 -0.82
C VAL A 396 14.91 8.74 -1.38
N THR A 397 14.19 9.45 -0.51
CA THR A 397 13.11 10.36 -0.92
C THR A 397 13.65 11.52 -1.76
N GLY A 398 14.74 12.14 -1.29
CA GLY A 398 15.40 13.25 -1.97
C GLY A 398 15.93 12.85 -3.34
N PHE A 399 16.50 11.65 -3.47
CA PHE A 399 16.90 11.10 -4.76
C PHE A 399 15.72 10.91 -5.71
N ASN A 400 14.59 10.37 -5.23
CA ASN A 400 13.39 10.21 -6.06
C ASN A 400 12.82 11.58 -6.50
N VAL A 401 12.72 12.55 -5.57
CA VAL A 401 12.30 13.93 -5.87
C VAL A 401 13.24 14.58 -6.88
N TRP A 402 14.55 14.47 -6.65
CA TRP A 402 15.57 15.01 -7.56
C TRP A 402 15.42 14.41 -8.96
N LYS A 403 15.28 13.08 -9.08
CA LYS A 403 15.04 12.38 -10.35
C LYS A 403 13.87 13.00 -11.09
N TRP A 404 12.70 13.11 -10.46
CA TRP A 404 11.51 13.68 -11.10
C TRP A 404 11.64 15.18 -11.40
N SER A 405 12.42 15.93 -10.60
CA SER A 405 12.72 17.33 -10.88
C SER A 405 13.54 17.50 -12.15
N GLN A 406 14.52 16.62 -12.39
CA GLN A 406 15.30 16.61 -13.63
C GLN A 406 14.40 16.29 -14.82
N ARG A 407 13.52 15.30 -14.68
CA ARG A 407 12.53 14.88 -15.70
C ARG A 407 11.52 15.98 -16.04
N SER A 408 11.23 16.88 -15.11
CA SER A 408 10.28 17.96 -15.32
C SER A 408 10.88 19.16 -16.10
N ARG A 409 12.19 19.13 -16.43
CA ARG A 409 12.83 20.21 -17.19
C ARG A 409 12.41 20.18 -18.67
N PRO A 410 12.26 21.35 -19.33
CA PRO A 410 11.97 21.39 -20.76
C PRO A 410 13.01 20.61 -21.57
N GLY A 411 12.55 19.77 -22.50
CA GLY A 411 13.42 18.97 -23.37
C GLY A 411 13.95 17.67 -22.76
N ALA A 412 13.55 17.31 -21.54
CA ALA A 412 13.95 16.06 -20.87
C ALA A 412 12.92 14.92 -21.04
N ASP A 413 12.17 14.90 -22.16
CA ASP A 413 11.06 13.95 -22.37
C ASP A 413 11.51 12.55 -22.85
N ASP A 414 12.76 12.39 -23.30
CA ASP A 414 13.29 11.13 -23.82
C ASP A 414 13.92 10.28 -22.69
N PHE A 415 13.42 9.05 -22.52
CA PHE A 415 13.97 8.08 -21.56
C PHE A 415 14.14 6.70 -22.20
N GLU A 416 15.37 6.20 -22.18
CA GLU A 416 15.65 4.77 -22.31
C GLU A 416 15.65 4.13 -20.89
N GLY A 417 14.93 3.02 -20.72
CA GLY A 417 14.89 2.22 -19.47
C GLY A 417 13.56 2.20 -18.72
N LEU A 418 13.41 1.25 -17.78
CA LEU A 418 12.18 0.99 -17.03
C LEU A 418 11.95 1.88 -15.79
N ILE A 419 12.96 2.63 -15.31
CA ILE A 419 12.92 3.36 -14.01
C ILE A 419 13.37 4.81 -14.13
#